data_AF-C3MN62-F1
#
_entry.id   AF-C3MN62-F1
#
_cell.length_a   1.000
_cell.length_b   1.000
_cell.length_c   1.000
_cell.angle_alpha   90.00
_cell.angle_beta   90.00
_cell.angle_gamma   90.00
#
_symmetry.space_group_name_H-M   'P 1'
#
loop_
_entity.id
_entity.type
_entity.pdbx_description
1 polymer ?
#
loop_
_entity_poly.entity_id
_entity_poly.type
_entity_poly.pdbx_seq_one_letter_code
_entity_poly.pdbx_strand_id
1 'polypeptide(L)'
;MGRTQPSYTMAVNRELEKLERIIERLHSPTLSLLLERVKEKVRYTQSASYDELIDPYNLVYFTLIWALAEECEKWRSTYLTLIRSKEE
;
A
#
# COMPACT_ATOMS: atom_id res chain seq x y z
N MET A 1 36.04 -0.36 6.05
CA MET A 1 34.87 -0.47 6.94
C MET A 1 33.65 -0.66 6.05
N GLY A 2 33.08 -1.86 6.03
CA GLY A 2 31.96 -2.20 5.15
C GLY A 2 30.72 -1.38 5.50
N ARG A 3 30.03 -0.86 4.49
CA ARG A 3 28.76 -0.15 4.66
C ARG A 3 27.79 -1.06 5.43
N THR A 4 27.35 -0.64 6.60
CA THR A 4 26.32 -1.32 7.38
C THR A 4 25.09 -1.51 6.50
N GLN A 5 24.59 -2.75 6.40
CA GLN A 5 23.35 -3.01 5.68
C GLN A 5 22.22 -2.20 6.33
N PRO A 6 21.42 -1.44 5.56
CA PRO A 6 20.24 -0.78 6.12
C PRO A 6 19.30 -1.85 6.68
N SER A 7 18.63 -1.54 7.79
CA SER A 7 17.61 -2.45 8.34
C SER A 7 16.52 -2.72 7.30
N TYR A 8 15.86 -3.88 7.40
CA TYR A 8 14.76 -4.24 6.50
C TYR A 8 13.68 -3.14 6.47
N THR A 9 13.34 -2.58 7.64
CA THR A 9 12.42 -1.44 7.76
C THR A 9 12.91 -0.22 6.99
N MET A 10 14.20 0.11 7.05
CA MET A 10 14.77 1.23 6.31
C MET A 10 14.73 0.96 4.79
N ALA A 11 14.95 -0.27 4.37
CA ALA A 11 14.84 -0.65 2.97
C ALA A 11 13.40 -0.51 2.45
N VAL A 12 12.41 -0.94 3.23
CA VAL A 12 10.98 -0.74 2.92
C VAL A 12 10.62 0.75 2.82
N ASN A 13 11.08 1.57 3.76
CA ASN A 13 10.85 3.02 3.72
C ASN A 13 11.43 3.65 2.44
N ARG A 14 12.62 3.23 2.01
CA ARG A 14 13.21 3.71 0.75
C ARG A 14 12.38 3.33 -0.47
N GLU A 15 11.77 2.16 -0.50
CA GLU A 15 10.86 1.77 -1.58
C GLU A 15 9.59 2.64 -1.58
N LEU A 16 9.03 2.94 -0.41
CA LEU A 16 7.90 3.88 -0.28
C LEU A 16 8.26 5.29 -0.77
N GLU A 17 9.42 5.82 -0.40
CA GLU A 17 9.90 7.15 -0.86
C GLU A 17 10.14 7.20 -2.39
N LYS A 18 10.53 6.08 -3.01
CA LYS A 18 10.62 6.00 -4.48
C LYS A 18 9.24 6.10 -5.10
N LEU A 19 8.26 5.37 -4.57
CA LEU A 19 6.88 5.42 -5.06
C LEU A 19 6.26 6.80 -4.88
N GLU A 20 6.48 7.42 -3.72
CA GLU A 20 6.02 8.79 -3.44
C GLU A 20 6.51 9.77 -4.51
N ARG A 21 7.82 9.79 -4.79
CA ARG A 21 8.40 10.64 -5.85
C ARG A 21 7.85 10.35 -7.24
N ILE A 22 7.53 9.09 -7.55
CA ILE A 22 6.91 8.73 -8.83
C ILE A 22 5.48 9.28 -8.89
N ILE A 23 4.70 9.09 -7.83
CA ILE A 23 3.31 9.53 -7.74
C ILE A 23 3.21 11.06 -7.80
N GLU A 24 4.11 11.77 -7.11
CA GLU A 24 4.23 13.24 -7.19
C GLU A 24 4.43 13.70 -8.64
N ARG A 25 5.35 13.05 -9.39
CA ARG A 25 5.59 13.38 -10.81
C ARG A 25 4.40 13.07 -11.71
N LEU A 26 3.62 12.05 -11.36
CA LEU A 26 2.40 11.68 -12.08
C LEU A 26 1.21 12.61 -11.77
N HIS A 27 1.31 13.46 -10.74
CA HIS A 27 0.25 14.37 -10.30
C HIS A 27 -1.11 13.67 -10.15
N SER A 28 -1.12 12.46 -9.58
CA SER A 28 -2.34 11.65 -9.43
C SER A 28 -2.84 11.68 -7.99
N PRO A 29 -3.92 12.44 -7.67
CA PRO A 29 -4.48 12.48 -6.33
C PRO A 29 -4.97 11.11 -5.85
N THR A 30 -5.50 10.29 -6.75
CA THR A 30 -5.95 8.93 -6.45
C THR A 30 -4.80 8.04 -6.00
N LEU A 31 -3.65 8.12 -6.67
CA LEU A 31 -2.47 7.35 -6.26
C LEU A 31 -1.86 7.88 -4.96
N SER A 32 -1.89 9.20 -4.72
CA SER A 32 -1.46 9.78 -3.44
C SER A 32 -2.32 9.25 -2.28
N LEU A 33 -3.65 9.23 -2.44
CA LEU A 33 -4.56 8.67 -1.45
C LEU A 33 -4.32 7.19 -1.20
N LEU A 34 -4.09 6.41 -2.26
CA LEU A 34 -3.76 4.98 -2.13
C LEU A 34 -2.43 4.79 -1.38
N LEU A 35 -1.40 5.59 -1.68
CA LEU A 35 -0.10 5.52 -1.03
C LEU A 35 -0.20 5.82 0.48
N GLU A 36 -1.02 6.78 0.89
CA GLU A 36 -1.25 7.04 2.32
C GLU A 36 -1.84 5.80 3.03
N ARG A 37 -2.79 5.09 2.39
CA ARG A 37 -3.31 3.82 2.91
C ARG A 37 -2.25 2.73 2.98
N VAL A 38 -1.34 2.69 2.00
CA VAL A 38 -0.22 1.75 2.01
C VAL A 38 0.74 2.04 3.16
N LYS A 39 1.08 3.32 3.42
CA LYS A 39 1.94 3.72 4.54
C LYS A 39 1.34 3.32 5.89
N GLU A 40 0.03 3.44 6.06
CA GLU A 40 -0.70 2.96 7.25
C GLU A 40 -0.60 1.43 7.41
N LYS A 41 -0.56 0.69 6.29
CA LYS A 41 -0.64 -0.77 6.27
C LYS A 41 0.68 -1.51 6.28
N VAL A 42 1.75 -0.89 5.78
CA VAL A 42 3.04 -1.54 5.51
C VAL A 42 3.62 -2.24 6.74
N ARG A 43 3.42 -1.69 7.93
CA ARG A 43 3.89 -2.31 9.18
C ARG A 43 3.17 -3.62 9.50
N TYR A 44 1.88 -3.73 9.18
CA TYR A 44 1.16 -4.98 9.36
C TYR A 44 1.67 -6.04 8.40
N THR A 45 1.92 -5.68 7.13
CA THR A 45 2.53 -6.58 6.16
C THR A 45 3.93 -7.03 6.60
N GLN A 46 4.76 -6.11 7.11
CA GLN A 46 6.10 -6.43 7.64
C GLN A 46 6.04 -7.41 8.81
N SER A 47 5.10 -7.20 9.73
CA SER A 47 4.90 -8.11 10.87
C SER A 47 4.37 -9.47 10.43
N ALA A 48 3.43 -9.49 9.48
CA ALA A 48 2.86 -10.73 8.95
C ALA A 48 3.87 -11.55 8.13
N SER A 49 4.87 -10.90 7.54
CA SER A 49 5.93 -11.56 6.77
C SER A 49 7.23 -11.77 7.57
N TYR A 50 7.20 -11.71 8.91
CA TYR A 50 8.42 -11.70 9.72
C TYR A 50 9.30 -12.95 9.50
N ASP A 51 8.66 -14.11 9.40
CA ASP A 51 9.35 -15.39 9.18
C ASP A 51 9.58 -15.70 7.69
N GLU A 52 9.08 -14.85 6.79
CA GLU A 52 9.16 -15.03 5.35
C GLU A 52 10.29 -14.20 4.76
N LEU A 53 11.09 -14.80 3.87
CA LEU A 53 12.13 -14.07 3.14
C LEU A 53 11.48 -13.29 1.98
N ILE A 54 10.90 -12.14 2.29
CA ILE A 54 10.32 -11.22 1.31
C ILE A 54 11.28 -10.05 1.11
N ASP A 55 11.53 -9.66 -0.14
CA ASP A 55 12.29 -8.44 -0.41
C ASP A 55 11.42 -7.19 -0.18
N PRO A 56 12.03 -6.06 0.21
CA PRO A 56 11.30 -4.82 0.52
C PRO A 56 10.38 -4.33 -0.60
N TYR A 57 10.78 -4.53 -1.86
CA TYR A 57 10.01 -4.15 -3.03
C TYR A 57 8.72 -4.99 -3.07
N ASN A 58 8.82 -6.32 -3.06
CA ASN A 58 7.65 -7.20 -3.10
C ASN A 58 6.70 -6.95 -1.91
N LEU A 59 7.23 -6.65 -0.72
CA LEU A 59 6.40 -6.31 0.43
C LEU A 59 5.56 -5.03 0.20
N VAL A 60 6.16 -3.99 -0.39
CA VAL A 60 5.44 -2.76 -0.72
C VAL A 60 4.41 -2.98 -1.82
N TYR A 61 4.72 -3.76 -2.85
CA TYR A 61 3.78 -4.10 -3.93
C TYR A 61 2.61 -4.93 -3.43
N PHE A 62 2.86 -5.93 -2.58
CA PHE A 62 1.79 -6.68 -1.93
C PHE A 62 0.89 -5.75 -1.12
N THR A 63 1.46 -4.82 -0.36
CA THR A 63 0.69 -3.86 0.44
C THR A 63 -0.13 -2.92 -0.45
N LEU A 64 0.38 -2.49 -1.60
CA LEU A 64 -0.36 -1.73 -2.62
C LEU A 64 -1.57 -2.51 -3.14
N ILE A 65 -1.38 -3.78 -3.51
CA ILE A 65 -2.45 -4.66 -4.00
C ILE A 65 -3.52 -4.84 -2.92
N TRP A 66 -3.12 -5.09 -1.68
CA TRP A 66 -4.04 -5.22 -0.55
C TRP A 66 -4.85 -3.93 -0.32
N ALA A 67 -4.19 -2.77 -0.28
CA ALA A 67 -4.87 -1.49 -0.11
C ALA A 67 -5.86 -1.22 -1.25
N LEU A 68 -5.48 -1.52 -2.49
CA LEU A 68 -6.36 -1.39 -3.65
C LEU A 68 -7.59 -2.31 -3.56
N ALA A 69 -7.39 -3.57 -3.16
CA ALA A 69 -8.47 -4.53 -3.01
C ALA A 69 -9.51 -4.07 -1.98
N GLU A 70 -9.07 -3.49 -0.85
CA GLU A 70 -9.99 -2.92 0.15
C GLU A 70 -10.80 -1.74 -0.41
N GLU A 71 -10.18 -0.85 -1.19
CA GLU A 71 -10.91 0.25 -1.82
C GLU A 71 -11.94 -0.27 -2.83
N CYS A 72 -11.59 -1.28 -3.63
CA CYS A 72 -12.54 -1.93 -4.55
C CYS A 72 -13.74 -2.54 -3.81
N GLU A 73 -13.53 -3.22 -2.68
CA GLU A 73 -14.62 -3.78 -1.88
C GLU A 73 -15.49 -2.70 -1.25
N LYS A 74 -14.91 -1.57 -0.78
CA LYS A 74 -15.69 -0.42 -0.30
C LYS A 74 -16.61 0.12 -1.40
N TRP A 75 -16.07 0.36 -2.59
CA TRP A 75 -16.84 0.82 -3.75
C TRP A 75 -17.97 -0.15 -4.11
N ARG A 76 -17.68 -1.46 -4.13
CA ARG A 76 -18.67 -2.49 -4.36
C ARG A 76 -19.79 -2.45 -3.32
N SER A 77 -19.45 -2.33 -2.04
CA SER A 77 -20.44 -2.23 -0.96
C SER A 77 -21.30 -0.98 -1.10
N THR A 78 -20.69 0.18 -1.36
CA THR A 78 -21.43 1.45 -1.56
C THR A 78 -22.41 1.35 -2.73
N TYR A 79 -21.98 0.78 -3.85
CA TYR A 79 -22.82 0.61 -5.02
C TYR A 79 -24.02 -0.29 -4.75
N LEU A 80 -23.81 -1.43 -4.06
CA LEU A 80 -24.89 -2.34 -3.68
C LEU A 80 -25.90 -1.69 -2.72
N THR A 81 -25.44 -0.89 -1.76
CA THR A 81 -26.32 -0.14 -0.85
C THR A 81 -27.16 0.89 -1.60
N LEU A 82 -26.56 1.61 -2.55
CA LEU A 82 -27.27 2.63 -3.35
C LEU A 82 -28.31 2.03 -4.31
N ILE A 83 -28.10 0.81 -4.81
CA ILE A 83 -29.11 0.10 -5.59
C ILE A 83 -30.29 -0.28 -4.71
N ARG A 84 -30.04 -0.89 -3.55
CA ARG A 84 -31.10 -1.32 -2.62
C ARG A 84 -31.96 -0.16 -2.15
N SER A 85 -31.35 1.00 -1.86
CA SER A 85 -32.10 2.20 -1.43
C SER A 85 -32.93 2.86 -2.54
N LYS A 86 -32.78 2.44 -3.80
CA LYS A 86 -33.61 2.92 -4.93
C LYS A 86 -34.76 1.96 -5.26
N GLU A 87 -34.71 0.74 -4.72
CA GLU A 87 -35.75 -0.29 -4.86
C GLU A 87 -36.78 -0.22 -3.72
N GLU A 88 -36.48 0.50 -2.64
CA GLU A 88 -37.38 0.89 -1.53
C GLU A 88 -38.02 2.26 -1.76
#